data_AF-C8YLY4-F1
#
_entry.id   AF-C8YLY4-F1
#
_cell.length_a   1.000
_cell.length_b   1.000
_cell.length_c   1.000
_cell.angle_alpha   90.00
_cell.angle_beta   90.00
_cell.angle_gamma   90.00
#
_symmetry.space_group_name_H-M   'P 1'
#
loop_
_entity.id
_entity.type
_entity.pdbx_description
1 polymer ?
#
loop_
_entity_poly.entity_id
_entity_poly.type
_entity_poly.pdbx_seq_one_letter_code
_entity_poly.pdbx_strand_id
1 'polypeptide(L)'
;MTLEPFKMMFTMISLTLMLIMFLMISAKMMTPLLAGTSLMLYNVYTIIQMNMFTVNFWYSYITFLIMVGGLMIMFMYFSSLSSNINLSLKWKFPLSMMMLMILYIMMTIYMKKLFLASPLISLNNLNLTQPLFLNQVMLMNQHYTKLTVFCFIYLFVALVTILKINLKNNKSIRSLMPQ
;
A
#
# COMPACT_ATOMS: atom_id res chain seq x y z
N MET A 1 13.93 19.93 17.80
CA MET A 1 12.49 20.19 17.59
C MET A 1 12.16 20.70 16.18
N THR A 2 12.97 21.56 15.54
CA THR A 2 12.63 22.16 14.24
C THR A 2 12.75 21.23 13.01
N LEU A 3 13.49 20.11 13.09
CA LEU A 3 13.68 19.19 11.96
C LEU A 3 12.60 18.12 11.78
N GLU A 4 11.82 17.83 12.83
CA GLU A 4 10.72 16.86 12.75
C GLU A 4 9.63 17.25 11.74
N PRO A 5 9.14 18.51 11.68
CA PRO A 5 8.14 18.89 10.68
C PRO A 5 8.71 18.84 9.26
N PHE A 6 9.99 19.17 9.06
CA PHE A 6 10.65 19.06 7.76
C PHE A 6 10.81 17.61 7.31
N LYS A 7 11.20 16.71 8.22
CA LYS A 7 11.26 15.28 7.95
C LYS A 7 9.88 14.75 7.57
N MET A 8 8.83 15.11 8.33
CA MET A 8 7.45 14.72 8.07
C MET A 8 6.96 15.24 6.70
N MET A 9 7.19 16.51 6.40
CA MET A 9 6.82 17.11 5.13
C MET A 9 7.52 16.44 3.94
N PHE A 10 8.82 16.15 4.06
CA PHE A 10 9.55 15.42 3.01
C PHE A 10 9.01 14.01 2.79
N THR A 11 8.76 13.27 3.87
CA THR A 11 8.18 11.92 3.76
C THR A 11 6.79 11.94 3.11
N MET A 12 5.94 12.94 3.42
CA MET A 12 4.64 13.11 2.75
C MET A 12 4.78 13.43 1.26
N ILE A 13 5.74 14.30 0.90
CA ILE A 13 6.04 14.63 -0.50
C ILE A 13 6.60 13.40 -1.24
N SER A 14 7.44 12.59 -0.59
CA SER A 14 7.97 11.36 -1.21
C SER A 14 6.88 10.34 -1.49
N LEU A 15 5.90 10.20 -0.60
CA LEU A 15 4.74 9.33 -0.77
C LEU A 15 3.85 9.79 -1.94
N THR A 16 3.55 11.09 -2.04
CA THR A 16 2.72 11.62 -3.14
C THR A 16 3.41 11.49 -4.49
N LEU A 17 4.73 11.71 -4.56
CA LEU A 17 5.51 11.49 -5.78
C LEU A 17 5.48 10.01 -6.21
N MET A 18 5.70 9.09 -5.28
CA MET A 18 5.62 7.65 -5.55
C MET A 18 4.23 7.20 -6.01
N LEU A 19 3.16 7.76 -5.44
CA LEU A 19 1.79 7.54 -5.90
C LEU A 19 1.58 7.95 -7.35
N ILE A 20 2.03 9.14 -7.73
CA ILE A 20 1.90 9.66 -9.10
C ILE A 20 2.67 8.76 -10.09
N MET A 21 3.87 8.32 -9.71
CA MET A 21 4.67 7.39 -10.51
C MET A 21 3.96 6.04 -10.66
N PHE A 22 3.42 5.50 -9.58
CA PHE A 22 2.67 4.25 -9.61
C PHE A 22 1.47 4.33 -10.56
N LEU A 23 0.63 5.37 -10.43
CA LEU A 23 -0.57 5.54 -11.26
C LEU A 23 -0.23 5.62 -12.76
N MET A 24 0.84 6.31 -13.11
CA MET A 24 1.26 6.43 -14.50
C MET A 24 1.89 5.15 -15.07
N ILE A 25 2.52 4.32 -14.22
CA ILE A 25 3.03 2.99 -14.60
C ILE A 25 1.84 2.03 -14.77
N SER A 26 0.95 1.97 -13.78
CA SER A 26 -0.19 1.04 -13.77
C SER A 26 -1.16 1.30 -14.92
N ALA A 27 -1.39 2.56 -15.28
CA ALA A 27 -2.26 2.93 -16.40
C ALA A 27 -1.76 2.43 -17.77
N LYS A 28 -0.45 2.14 -17.89
CA LYS A 28 0.17 1.67 -19.14
C LYS A 28 0.42 0.16 -19.18
N MET A 29 0.24 -0.53 -18.06
CA MET A 29 0.42 -1.99 -18.01
C MET A 29 -0.77 -2.69 -18.66
N MET A 30 -0.49 -3.46 -19.70
CA MET A 30 -1.51 -4.19 -20.45
C MET A 30 -1.94 -5.49 -19.75
N THR A 31 -1.07 -6.08 -18.92
CA THR A 31 -1.39 -7.34 -18.24
C THR A 31 -1.69 -7.10 -16.76
N PRO A 32 -2.75 -7.72 -16.22
CA PRO A 32 -3.10 -7.60 -14.81
C PRO A 32 -2.00 -8.13 -13.89
N LEU A 33 -1.17 -9.06 -14.37
CA LEU A 33 0.02 -9.53 -13.66
C LEU A 33 1.02 -8.39 -13.42
N LEU A 34 1.34 -7.58 -14.45
CA LEU A 34 2.27 -6.45 -14.32
C LEU A 34 1.70 -5.32 -13.47
N ALA A 35 0.39 -5.10 -13.56
CA ALA A 35 -0.30 -4.19 -12.66
C ALA A 35 -0.23 -4.68 -11.20
N GLY A 36 -0.38 -5.99 -10.96
CA GLY A 36 -0.28 -6.60 -9.63
C GLY A 36 1.12 -6.54 -9.04
N THR A 37 2.17 -6.80 -9.84
CA THR A 37 3.56 -6.73 -9.37
C THR A 37 4.01 -5.29 -9.07
N SER A 38 3.60 -4.32 -9.89
CA SER A 38 3.86 -2.89 -9.60
C SER A 38 3.14 -2.42 -8.32
N LEU A 39 1.93 -2.94 -8.05
CA LEU A 39 1.18 -2.64 -6.84
C LEU A 39 1.86 -3.24 -5.59
N MET A 40 2.41 -4.46 -5.68
CA MET A 40 3.23 -5.04 -4.60
C MET A 40 4.42 -4.15 -4.25
N LEU A 41 5.18 -3.68 -5.24
CA LEU A 41 6.35 -2.84 -5.02
C LEU A 41 5.98 -1.50 -4.37
N TYR A 42 4.92 -0.86 -4.85
CA TYR A 42 4.40 0.38 -4.25
C TYR A 42 3.98 0.16 -2.79
N ASN A 43 3.27 -0.93 -2.48
CA ASN A 43 2.86 -1.23 -1.11
C ASN A 43 4.04 -1.44 -0.16
N VAL A 44 5.06 -2.20 -0.57
CA VAL A 44 6.28 -2.38 0.25
C VAL A 44 6.92 -1.04 0.58
N TYR A 45 7.01 -0.13 -0.39
CA TYR A 45 7.53 1.22 -0.16
C TYR A 45 6.69 2.00 0.86
N THR A 46 5.35 1.98 0.74
CA THR A 46 4.47 2.70 1.68
C THR A 46 4.58 2.19 3.12
N ILE A 47 4.78 0.89 3.31
CA ILE A 47 4.88 0.27 4.64
C ILE A 47 6.20 0.70 5.32
N ILE A 48 7.29 0.74 4.56
CA ILE A 48 8.57 1.24 5.06
C ILE A 48 8.43 2.71 5.49
N GLN A 49 7.72 3.54 4.73
CA GLN A 49 7.47 4.93 5.10
C GLN A 49 6.56 5.05 6.33
N MET A 50 5.49 4.25 6.44
CA MET A 50 4.58 4.23 7.60
C MET A 50 5.30 3.88 8.91
N ASN A 51 6.27 2.96 8.85
CA ASN A 51 7.11 2.60 10.00
C ASN A 51 7.97 3.76 10.50
N MET A 52 8.29 4.74 9.65
CA MET A 52 9.07 5.91 10.06
C MET A 52 8.23 6.95 10.83
N PHE A 53 6.89 6.89 10.74
CA PHE A 53 5.98 7.84 11.37
C PHE A 53 5.35 7.32 12.67
N THR A 54 5.15 6.02 12.77
CA THR A 54 4.40 5.42 13.86
C THR A 54 5.33 4.79 14.88
N VAL A 55 5.17 5.14 16.15
CA VAL A 55 5.91 4.50 17.25
C VAL A 55 5.46 3.04 17.43
N ASN A 56 4.23 2.74 17.02
CA ASN A 56 3.63 1.40 17.07
C ASN A 56 3.60 0.72 15.69
N PHE A 57 4.34 -0.37 15.55
CA PHE A 57 4.43 -1.19 14.33
C PHE A 57 3.14 -1.95 13.94
N TRP A 58 2.09 -1.90 14.74
CA TRP A 58 0.88 -2.70 14.51
C TRP A 58 0.12 -2.29 13.25
N TYR A 59 0.05 -0.99 12.96
CA TYR A 59 -0.69 -0.50 11.80
C TYR A 59 0.02 -0.86 10.48
N SER A 60 1.34 -0.69 10.41
CA SER A 60 2.16 -1.06 9.25
C SER A 60 2.17 -2.58 9.03
N TYR A 61 2.12 -3.38 10.10
CA TYR A 61 2.02 -4.84 9.99
C TYR A 61 0.65 -5.30 9.45
N ILE A 62 -0.45 -4.78 9.98
CA ILE A 62 -1.80 -5.15 9.52
C ILE A 62 -2.00 -4.76 8.04
N THR A 63 -1.53 -3.57 7.64
CA THR A 63 -1.60 -3.12 6.25
C THR A 63 -0.74 -3.97 5.31
N PHE A 64 0.43 -4.45 5.74
CA PHE A 64 1.22 -5.42 4.97
C PHE A 64 0.47 -6.73 4.72
N LEU A 65 -0.10 -7.33 5.77
CA LEU A 65 -0.80 -8.61 5.65
C LEU A 65 -2.02 -8.53 4.73
N ILE A 66 -2.84 -7.50 4.86
CA ILE A 66 -4.04 -7.30 4.04
C ILE A 66 -3.65 -7.13 2.56
N MET A 67 -2.60 -6.35 2.28
CA MET A 67 -2.16 -6.10 0.91
C MET A 67 -1.53 -7.34 0.25
N VAL A 68 -0.71 -8.12 0.97
CA VAL A 68 -0.15 -9.36 0.43
C VAL A 68 -1.25 -10.40 0.19
N GLY A 69 -2.18 -10.56 1.15
CA GLY A 69 -3.30 -11.49 1.03
C GLY A 69 -4.22 -11.19 -0.15
N GLY A 70 -4.58 -9.91 -0.34
CA GLY A 70 -5.42 -9.49 -1.47
C GLY A 70 -4.77 -9.73 -2.84
N LEU A 71 -3.46 -9.48 -2.95
CA LEU A 71 -2.72 -9.71 -4.20
C LEU A 71 -2.52 -11.19 -4.52
N MET A 72 -2.37 -12.06 -3.51
CA MET A 72 -2.30 -13.50 -3.74
C MET A 72 -3.60 -14.07 -4.34
N ILE A 73 -4.75 -13.59 -3.89
CA ILE A 73 -6.05 -14.02 -4.43
C ILE A 73 -6.21 -13.58 -5.88
N MET A 74 -5.83 -12.34 -6.20
CA MET A 74 -5.83 -11.83 -7.58
C MET A 74 -4.86 -12.61 -8.49
N PHE A 75 -3.70 -13.00 -7.98
CA PHE A 75 -2.74 -13.83 -8.72
C PHE A 75 -3.30 -15.23 -9.01
N MET A 76 -3.92 -15.89 -8.02
CA MET A 76 -4.58 -17.18 -8.24
C MET A 76 -5.66 -17.10 -9.31
N TYR A 77 -6.51 -16.06 -9.26
CA TYR A 77 -7.54 -15.83 -10.27
C TYR A 77 -6.94 -15.71 -11.68
N PHE A 78 -5.95 -14.84 -11.89
CA PHE A 78 -5.38 -14.63 -13.22
C PHE A 78 -4.60 -15.85 -13.74
N SER A 79 -3.85 -16.53 -12.88
CA SER A 79 -3.14 -17.77 -13.25
C SER A 79 -4.09 -18.88 -13.73
N SER A 80 -5.34 -18.86 -13.26
CA SER A 80 -6.37 -19.82 -13.69
C SER A 80 -7.07 -19.47 -15.01
N LEU A 81 -6.93 -18.22 -15.48
CA LEU A 81 -7.67 -17.68 -16.64
C LEU A 81 -6.85 -17.55 -17.92
N SER A 82 -5.54 -17.39 -17.84
CA SER A 82 -4.72 -17.15 -19.04
C SER A 82 -3.84 -18.33 -19.40
N SER A 83 -4.05 -18.89 -20.59
CA SER A 83 -3.04 -19.63 -21.35
C SER A 83 -1.93 -18.65 -21.78
N ASN A 84 -0.81 -18.61 -21.06
CA ASN A 84 0.49 -18.08 -21.50
C ASN A 84 0.47 -16.88 -22.48
N ILE A 85 -0.22 -15.79 -22.15
CA ILE A 85 -0.19 -14.56 -22.97
C ILE A 85 1.20 -13.96 -22.84
N ASN A 86 1.94 -13.93 -23.95
CA ASN A 86 3.30 -13.39 -24.02
C ASN A 86 3.37 -12.00 -23.38
N LEU A 87 4.21 -11.88 -22.36
CA LEU A 87 4.45 -10.67 -21.59
C LEU A 87 5.22 -9.65 -22.45
N SER A 88 4.56 -9.03 -23.43
CA SER A 88 5.19 -8.05 -24.31
C SER A 88 5.34 -6.68 -23.62
N LEU A 89 6.43 -6.55 -22.86
CA LEU A 89 6.86 -5.31 -22.21
C LEU A 89 7.39 -4.30 -23.25
N LYS A 90 6.50 -3.61 -23.98
CA LYS A 90 6.89 -2.46 -24.81
C LYS A 90 6.87 -1.16 -23.98
N TRP A 91 7.88 -0.97 -23.13
CA TRP A 91 7.99 0.25 -22.31
C TRP A 91 8.54 1.39 -23.15
N LYS A 92 7.67 2.34 -23.51
CA LYS A 92 8.11 3.69 -23.87
C LYS A 92 8.11 4.52 -22.59
N PHE A 93 9.29 4.81 -22.05
CA PHE A 93 9.44 5.73 -20.93
C PHE A 93 8.95 7.13 -21.38
N PRO A 94 7.83 7.63 -20.86
CA PRO A 94 7.38 8.97 -21.22
C PRO A 94 8.34 10.00 -20.63
N LEU A 95 8.53 11.11 -21.36
CA LEU A 95 9.37 12.23 -20.89
C LEU A 95 8.92 12.75 -19.51
N SER A 96 7.62 12.65 -19.20
CA SER A 96 7.06 13.01 -17.90
C SER A 96 7.61 12.19 -16.73
N MET A 97 7.92 10.90 -16.93
CA MET A 97 8.54 10.06 -15.90
C MET A 97 9.96 10.53 -15.60
N MET A 98 10.70 10.92 -16.63
CA MET A 98 12.07 11.39 -16.48
C MET A 98 12.12 12.69 -15.69
N MET A 99 11.20 13.63 -15.96
CA MET A 99 11.10 14.87 -15.18
C MET A 99 10.72 14.63 -13.72
N LEU A 100 9.79 13.71 -13.44
CA LEU A 100 9.42 13.37 -12.06
C LEU A 100 10.61 12.76 -11.29
N MET A 101 11.43 11.92 -11.94
CA MET A 101 12.65 11.38 -11.33
C MET A 101 13.69 12.45 -11.01
N ILE A 102 13.90 13.41 -11.92
CA ILE A 102 14.83 14.52 -11.70
C ILE A 102 14.36 15.38 -10.51
N LEU A 103 13.07 15.69 -10.44
CA LEU A 103 12.49 16.43 -9.32
C LEU A 103 12.70 15.70 -7.98
N TYR A 104 12.49 14.38 -7.96
CA TYR A 104 12.73 13.57 -6.76
C TYR A 104 14.20 13.62 -6.32
N ILE A 105 15.15 13.48 -7.25
CA ILE A 105 16.59 13.52 -6.95
C ILE A 105 16.97 14.89 -6.39
N MET A 106 16.52 15.99 -6.99
CA MET A 106 16.81 17.35 -6.51
C MET A 106 16.31 17.55 -5.07
N MET A 107 15.11 17.05 -4.76
CA MET A 107 14.55 17.13 -3.40
C MET A 107 15.38 16.33 -2.39
N THR A 108 15.84 15.13 -2.75
CA THR A 108 16.67 14.31 -1.83
C THR A 108 18.00 14.99 -1.50
N ILE A 109 18.63 15.63 -2.48
CA ILE A 109 19.90 16.35 -2.30
C ILE A 109 19.71 17.56 -1.39
N TYR A 110 18.63 18.32 -1.60
CA TYR A 110 18.29 19.48 -0.77
C TYR A 110 18.07 19.07 0.70
N MET A 111 17.33 17.99 0.93
CA MET A 111 17.08 17.48 2.28
C MET A 111 18.34 16.94 2.95
N LYS A 112 19.20 16.23 2.21
CA LYS A 112 20.48 15.75 2.74
C LYS A 112 21.31 16.93 3.27
N LYS A 113 21.38 18.03 2.53
CA LYS A 113 22.09 19.25 2.94
C LYS A 113 21.49 19.87 4.22
N LEU A 114 20.16 19.93 4.32
CA LEU A 114 19.48 20.43 5.52
C LEU A 114 19.70 19.55 6.75
N PHE A 115 19.71 18.23 6.59
CA PHE A 115 19.85 17.29 7.70
C PHE A 115 21.29 17.23 8.22
N LEU A 116 22.29 17.26 7.32
CA LEU A 116 23.71 17.35 7.67
C LEU A 116 24.09 18.66 8.37
N ALA A 117 23.31 19.73 8.17
CA ALA A 117 23.52 21.03 8.83
C ALA A 117 22.93 21.08 10.25
N SER A 118 22.21 20.05 10.69
CA SER A 118 21.66 19.99 12.04
C SER A 118 22.58 19.21 12.99
N PRO A 119 22.80 19.67 14.24
CA PRO A 119 23.54 18.88 15.20
C PRO A 119 22.76 17.59 15.43
N LEU A 120 23.44 16.46 15.26
CA LEU A 120 22.93 15.10 15.47
C LEU A 120 22.05 15.09 16.72
N ILE A 121 20.72 15.12 16.53
CA ILE A 121 19.78 15.02 17.63
C ILE A 121 19.97 13.60 18.15
N SER A 122 20.66 13.54 19.28
CA SER A 122 20.90 12.36 20.07
C SER A 122 19.63 11.55 20.20
N LEU A 123 19.69 10.30 19.76
CA LEU A 123 18.66 9.25 19.88
C LEU A 123 18.26 8.91 21.33
N ASN A 124 18.62 9.74 22.32
CA ASN A 124 18.49 9.42 23.74
C ASN A 124 17.22 9.92 24.42
N ASN A 125 16.34 10.66 23.74
CA ASN A 125 15.11 11.18 24.36
C ASN A 125 13.83 10.56 23.77
N LEU A 126 13.89 9.31 23.30
CA LEU A 126 12.68 8.50 23.18
C LEU A 126 12.27 8.11 24.60
N ASN A 127 11.40 8.93 25.19
CA ASN A 127 10.67 8.59 26.41
C ASN A 127 9.89 7.29 26.17
N LEU A 128 10.53 6.16 26.47
CA LEU A 128 10.03 4.79 26.43
C LEU A 128 9.06 4.50 27.60
N THR A 129 8.27 5.48 28.01
CA THR A 129 7.41 5.40 29.20
C THR A 129 5.94 5.72 28.91
N GLN A 130 5.51 5.50 27.68
CA GLN A 130 4.09 5.36 27.36
C GLN A 130 3.84 3.89 27.05
N PRO A 131 2.84 3.24 27.66
CA PRO A 131 2.52 1.86 27.36
C PRO A 131 1.99 1.79 25.92
N LEU A 132 2.89 1.49 24.99
CA LEU A 132 2.66 1.28 23.55
C LEU A 132 1.50 0.29 23.28
N PHE A 133 1.19 -0.55 24.27
CA PHE A 133 0.11 -1.53 24.24
C PHE A 133 -1.27 -0.99 24.68
N LEU A 134 -1.35 0.10 25.45
CA LEU A 134 -2.62 0.56 26.03
C LEU A 134 -3.58 1.16 24.98
N ASN A 135 -3.04 1.66 23.86
CA ASN A 135 -3.86 2.16 22.75
C ASN A 135 -4.58 1.05 21.98
N GLN A 136 -4.19 -0.22 22.11
CA GLN A 136 -4.83 -1.35 21.41
C GLN A 136 -6.12 -1.80 22.10
N VAL A 137 -6.18 -1.63 23.42
CA VAL A 137 -7.38 -1.91 24.22
C VAL A 137 -8.48 -0.87 23.96
N MET A 138 -8.14 0.30 23.42
CA MET A 138 -9.10 1.37 23.10
C MET A 138 -10.05 1.05 21.94
N LEU A 139 -9.81 0.01 21.14
CA LEU A 139 -10.78 -0.44 20.11
C LEU A 139 -12.11 -0.92 20.74
N MET A 140 -12.10 -1.30 22.01
CA MET A 140 -13.28 -1.64 22.81
C MET A 140 -13.77 -0.45 23.66
N ASN A 141 -13.32 0.78 23.38
CA ASN A 141 -13.96 1.96 23.97
C ASN A 141 -15.37 2.14 23.38
N GLN A 142 -16.28 2.66 24.20
CA GLN A 142 -17.72 2.78 23.93
C GLN A 142 -18.08 3.50 22.61
N HIS A 143 -17.18 4.34 22.06
CA HIS A 143 -17.35 4.98 20.76
C HIS A 143 -16.97 4.09 19.56
N TYR A 144 -15.93 3.25 19.71
CA TYR A 144 -15.46 2.37 18.64
C TYR A 144 -16.29 1.09 18.51
N THR A 145 -16.97 0.65 19.57
CA THR A 145 -17.83 -0.54 19.54
C THR A 145 -18.90 -0.46 18.43
N LYS A 146 -19.54 0.70 18.22
CA LYS A 146 -20.52 0.89 17.13
C LYS A 146 -19.90 0.67 15.74
N LEU A 147 -18.69 1.20 15.51
CA LEU A 147 -17.97 1.00 14.25
C LEU A 147 -17.58 -0.48 14.06
N THR A 148 -17.13 -1.15 15.13
CA THR A 148 -16.78 -2.58 15.05
C THR A 148 -18.00 -3.46 14.70
N VAL A 149 -19.17 -3.19 15.30
CA VAL A 149 -20.42 -3.91 15.00
C VAL A 149 -20.83 -3.68 13.54
N PHE A 150 -20.71 -2.45 13.03
CA PHE A 150 -20.97 -2.16 11.62
C PHE A 150 -20.05 -2.95 10.68
N CYS A 151 -18.73 -3.00 10.97
CA CYS A 151 -17.79 -3.80 10.19
C CYS A 151 -18.12 -5.30 10.18
N PHE A 152 -18.55 -5.86 11.32
CA PHE A 152 -18.98 -7.26 11.38
C PHE A 152 -20.22 -7.53 10.52
N ILE A 153 -21.24 -6.67 10.60
CA ILE A 153 -22.44 -6.80 9.77
C ILE A 153 -22.07 -6.68 8.27
N TYR A 154 -21.20 -5.73 7.91
CA TYR A 154 -20.73 -5.56 6.54
C TYR A 154 -20.03 -6.83 6.00
N LEU A 155 -19.07 -7.38 6.75
CA LEU A 155 -18.38 -8.60 6.35
C LEU A 155 -19.32 -9.81 6.26
N PHE A 156 -20.29 -9.91 7.17
CA PHE A 156 -21.29 -10.98 7.14
C PHE A 156 -22.18 -10.90 5.89
N VAL A 157 -22.71 -9.70 5.57
CA VAL A 157 -23.51 -9.48 4.36
C VAL A 157 -22.68 -9.75 3.10
N ALA A 158 -21.40 -9.34 3.07
CA ALA A 158 -20.49 -9.64 1.96
C ALA A 158 -20.33 -11.16 1.75
N LEU A 159 -20.17 -11.93 2.83
CA LEU A 159 -20.05 -13.39 2.75
C LEU A 159 -21.33 -14.02 2.18
N VAL A 160 -22.51 -13.63 2.68
CA VAL A 160 -23.81 -14.14 2.19
C VAL A 160 -24.03 -13.80 0.71
N THR A 161 -23.67 -12.59 0.29
CA THR A 161 -23.82 -12.18 -1.13
C THR A 161 -22.89 -12.98 -2.05
N ILE A 162 -21.63 -13.21 -1.66
CA ILE A 162 -20.69 -14.04 -2.40
C ILE A 162 -21.21 -15.48 -2.53
N LEU A 163 -21.73 -16.08 -1.45
CA LEU A 163 -22.35 -17.42 -1.50
C LEU A 163 -23.54 -17.46 -2.47
N LYS A 164 -24.40 -16.45 -2.44
CA LYS A 164 -25.56 -16.37 -3.33
C LYS A 164 -25.16 -16.23 -4.80
N ILE A 165 -24.09 -15.47 -5.10
CA ILE A 165 -23.55 -15.34 -6.46
C ILE A 165 -22.99 -16.69 -6.94
N ASN A 166 -22.20 -17.37 -6.10
CA ASN A 166 -21.59 -18.65 -6.47
C ASN A 166 -22.63 -19.76 -6.70
N LEU A 167 -23.70 -19.81 -5.89
CA LEU A 167 -24.78 -20.80 -6.05
C LEU A 167 -25.66 -20.57 -7.29
N LYS A 168 -25.67 -19.35 -7.87
CA LYS A 168 -26.46 -19.05 -9.08
C LYS A 168 -25.78 -19.55 -10.36
N ASN A 169 -24.45 -19.68 -10.36
CA ASN A 169 -23.65 -20.12 -11.51
C ASN A 169 -23.26 -21.60 -11.37
N ASN A 170 -24.18 -22.52 -11.64
CA ASN A 170 -23.91 -23.98 -11.60
C ASN A 170 -22.99 -24.49 -12.74
N LYS A 171 -22.59 -23.63 -13.69
CA LYS A 171 -21.61 -23.97 -14.73
C LYS A 171 -20.26 -23.36 -14.41
N SER A 172 -19.19 -24.16 -14.49
CA SER A 172 -17.82 -23.69 -14.29
C SER A 172 -17.49 -22.55 -15.25
N ILE A 173 -16.85 -21.48 -14.78
CA ILE A 173 -16.44 -20.33 -15.61
C ILE A 173 -15.53 -20.78 -16.76
N ARG A 174 -14.78 -21.87 -16.59
CA ARG A 174 -13.95 -22.52 -17.62
C ARG A 174 -14.76 -23.08 -18.80
N SER A 175 -16.00 -23.50 -18.58
CA SER A 175 -16.89 -24.02 -19.64
C SER A 175 -17.56 -22.92 -20.49
N LEU A 176 -17.31 -21.64 -20.18
CA LEU A 176 -17.94 -20.48 -20.83
C LEU A 176 -16.99 -19.72 -21.77
N MET A 177 -15.71 -20.09 -21.87
CA MET A 177 -14.80 -19.50 -22.87
C MET A 177 -15.07 -20.10 -24.26
N PRO A 178 -15.23 -19.28 -25.32
CA PRO A 178 -15.19 -19.79 -26.69
C PRO A 178 -13.78 -20.37 -26.94
N GLN A 179 -13.74 -21.59 -27.45
CA GLN A 179 -12.50 -22.28 -27.87
C GLN A 179 -11.86 -21.58 -29.06
#